data_AF-A0A6V1Q5Y2-F1
#
_entry.id   AF-A0A6V1Q5Y2-F1
#
_cell.length_a   1.000
_cell.length_b   1.000
_cell.length_c   1.000
_cell.angle_alpha   90.00
_cell.angle_beta   90.00
_cell.angle_gamma   90.00
#
_symmetry.space_group_name_H-M   'P 1'
#
loop_
_entity.id
_entity.type
_entity.pdbx_description
1 polymer ?
#
loop_
_entity_poly.entity_id
_entity_poly.type
_entity_poly.pdbx_seq_one_letter_code
_entity_poly.pdbx_strand_id
1 'polypeptide(L)'
;GGRRFVRRVIDADNSCLFNAVGYVFERNRKAAPRLRRLIANTVLGNPDKWTEAILGKPPHEYQSWIQDPQKWGGEIELAILCQFFASEIVVVDIQSLNTYKYGSEFNQRAFLLYDGVHYDAMAEALESQGEKKSEDTDVTVFDSSDESRISAALDVAAELKAVDEFIDDLDYG
;
A
#
# COMPACT_ATOMS: atom_id res chain seq x y z
N GLY A 1 8.65 12.68 -23.84
CA GLY A 1 8.41 11.33 -23.31
C GLY A 1 7.11 11.37 -22.55
N GLY A 2 6.26 10.36 -22.71
CA GLY A 2 5.06 10.25 -21.89
C GLY A 2 5.42 10.00 -20.42
N ARG A 3 4.44 10.18 -19.54
CA ARG A 3 4.48 9.61 -18.19
C ARG A 3 3.57 8.40 -18.16
N ARG A 4 3.94 7.39 -17.39
CA ARG A 4 3.15 6.17 -17.23
C ARG A 4 3.18 5.69 -15.79
N PHE A 5 2.09 5.10 -15.34
CA PHE A 5 2.07 4.34 -14.10
C PHE A 5 3.02 3.13 -14.19
N VAL A 6 3.73 2.87 -13.10
CA VAL A 6 4.71 1.78 -12.98
C VAL A 6 4.62 1.16 -11.59
N ARG A 7 4.85 -0.17 -11.53
CA ARG A 7 5.15 -0.91 -10.30
C ARG A 7 6.55 -0.54 -9.82
N ARG A 8 6.69 -0.21 -8.54
CA ARG A 8 7.97 -0.03 -7.84
C ARG A 8 8.09 -1.17 -6.84
N VAL A 9 8.83 -2.20 -7.23
CA VAL A 9 9.00 -3.43 -6.46
C VAL A 9 9.60 -3.13 -5.07
N ILE A 10 8.96 -3.62 -4.02
CA ILE A 10 9.34 -3.53 -2.61
C ILE A 10 9.95 -4.87 -2.18
N ASP A 11 10.88 -4.84 -1.23
CA ASP A 11 11.51 -6.08 -0.74
C ASP A 11 10.47 -6.96 -0.02
N ALA A 12 10.48 -8.27 -0.31
CA ALA A 12 9.62 -9.27 0.33
C ALA A 12 10.13 -9.64 1.74
N ASP A 13 10.04 -8.70 2.69
CA ASP A 13 10.63 -8.78 4.03
C ASP A 13 9.59 -8.81 5.17
N ASN A 14 8.38 -9.34 4.91
CA ASN A 14 7.20 -9.30 5.80
C ASN A 14 6.74 -7.88 6.17
N SER A 15 7.36 -6.85 5.59
CA SER A 15 7.07 -5.44 5.85
C SER A 15 6.73 -4.66 4.57
N CYS A 16 6.43 -5.38 3.48
CA CYS A 16 6.13 -4.83 2.16
C CYS A 16 5.05 -3.75 2.22
N LEU A 17 3.93 -3.97 2.92
CA LEU A 17 2.87 -2.96 3.08
C LEU A 17 3.41 -1.64 3.62
N PHE A 18 4.15 -1.68 4.72
CA PHE A 18 4.67 -0.46 5.36
C PHE A 18 5.73 0.22 4.50
N ASN A 19 6.58 -0.55 3.82
CA ASN A 19 7.61 -0.02 2.95
C ASN A 19 7.00 0.57 1.66
N ALA A 20 5.92 -0.02 1.13
CA ALA A 20 5.16 0.49 0.01
C ALA A 20 4.47 1.82 0.36
N VAL A 21 3.78 1.86 1.51
CA VAL A 21 3.19 3.11 2.06
C VAL A 21 4.26 4.17 2.30
N GLY A 22 5.41 3.79 2.88
CA GLY A 22 6.55 4.67 3.08
C GLY A 22 7.11 5.22 1.78
N TYR A 23 7.12 4.42 0.72
CA TYR A 23 7.56 4.88 -0.59
C TYR A 23 6.60 5.90 -1.20
N VAL A 24 5.29 5.62 -1.21
CA VAL A 24 4.33 6.51 -1.87
C VAL A 24 4.16 7.85 -1.17
N PHE A 25 4.29 7.91 0.16
CA PHE A 25 4.15 9.16 0.91
C PHE A 25 5.47 9.85 1.28
N GLU A 26 6.55 9.09 1.46
CA GLU A 26 7.81 9.63 2.02
C GLU A 26 9.02 9.34 1.14
N ARG A 27 8.84 8.69 -0.01
CA ARG A 27 9.94 8.22 -0.88
C ARG A 27 10.94 7.34 -0.13
N ASN A 28 10.49 6.61 0.89
CA ASN A 28 11.31 5.81 1.79
C ASN A 28 10.92 4.33 1.79
N ARG A 29 11.79 3.48 1.26
CA ARG A 29 11.61 2.01 1.18
C ARG A 29 11.85 1.27 2.49
N LYS A 30 12.22 1.97 3.57
CA LYS A 30 12.55 1.39 4.89
C LYS A 30 11.73 2.03 6.01
N ALA A 31 10.47 2.36 5.73
CA ALA A 31 9.59 3.04 6.67
C ALA A 31 8.98 2.10 7.73
N ALA A 32 9.05 0.78 7.52
CA ALA A 32 8.35 -0.20 8.35
C ALA A 32 8.53 -0.04 9.87
N PRO A 33 9.75 0.10 10.44
CA PRO A 33 9.90 0.22 11.89
C PRO A 33 9.20 1.45 12.47
N ARG A 34 9.17 2.56 11.71
CA ARG A 34 8.52 3.80 12.15
C ARG A 34 7.00 3.67 12.05
N LEU A 35 6.49 3.15 10.93
CA LEU A 35 5.05 3.01 10.71
C LEU A 35 4.41 1.98 11.65
N ARG A 36 5.07 0.86 11.94
CA ARG A 36 4.60 -0.10 12.95
C ARG A 36 4.45 0.54 14.34
N ARG A 37 5.43 1.33 14.77
CA ARG A 37 5.35 2.08 16.05
C ARG A 37 4.22 3.10 16.06
N LEU A 38 4.03 3.81 14.95
CA LEU A 38 2.91 4.73 14.80
C LEU A 38 1.58 4.00 15.00
N ILE A 39 1.37 2.88 14.30
CA ILE A 39 0.14 2.07 14.39
C ILE A 39 -0.07 1.55 15.82
N ALA A 40 0.97 0.97 16.42
CA ALA A 40 0.97 0.54 17.82
C ALA A 40 0.48 1.64 18.78
N ASN A 41 1.00 2.87 18.63
CA ASN A 41 0.62 4.00 19.45
C ASN A 41 -0.83 4.46 19.16
N THR A 42 -1.25 4.46 17.90
CA THR A 42 -2.62 4.83 17.50
C THR A 42 -3.65 3.86 18.09
N VAL A 43 -3.36 2.57 18.08
CA VAL A 43 -4.22 1.52 18.67
C VAL A 43 -4.36 1.73 20.17
N LEU A 44 -3.24 1.89 20.89
CA LEU A 44 -3.28 2.12 22.35
C LEU A 44 -3.92 3.45 22.74
N GLY A 45 -3.77 4.48 21.92
CA GLY A 45 -4.32 5.81 22.18
C GLY A 45 -5.83 5.92 21.98
N ASN A 46 -6.46 4.95 21.31
CA ASN A 46 -7.90 4.99 20.98
C ASN A 46 -8.58 3.62 21.21
N PRO A 47 -8.59 3.10 22.46
CA PRO A 47 -9.09 1.76 22.75
C PRO A 47 -10.60 1.59 22.48
N ASP A 48 -11.38 2.68 22.52
CA ASP A 48 -12.81 2.66 22.19
C ASP A 48 -13.06 2.46 20.68
N LYS A 49 -12.12 2.91 19.84
CA LYS A 49 -12.16 2.74 18.39
C LYS A 49 -11.54 1.41 17.97
N TRP A 50 -10.37 1.09 18.48
CA TRP A 50 -9.62 -0.11 18.13
C TRP A 50 -9.87 -1.20 19.16
N THR A 51 -11.09 -1.74 19.13
CA THR A 51 -11.53 -2.77 20.08
C THR A 51 -11.02 -4.16 19.69
N GLU A 52 -11.05 -5.11 20.62
CA GLU A 52 -10.71 -6.51 20.35
C GLU A 52 -11.54 -7.11 19.20
N ALA A 53 -12.81 -6.70 19.06
CA ALA A 53 -13.66 -7.14 17.96
C ALA A 53 -13.16 -6.69 16.59
N ILE A 54 -12.50 -5.53 16.50
CA ILE A 54 -11.92 -5.00 15.26
C ILE A 54 -10.52 -5.59 15.02
N LEU A 55 -9.72 -5.67 16.09
CA LEU A 55 -8.32 -6.09 16.03
C LEU A 55 -8.14 -7.61 15.98
N GLY A 56 -9.18 -8.38 16.32
CA GLY A 56 -9.10 -9.83 16.53
C GLY A 56 -8.29 -10.24 17.77
N LYS A 57 -7.86 -9.28 18.58
CA LYS A 57 -7.12 -9.47 19.84
C LYS A 57 -7.14 -8.21 20.71
N PRO A 58 -6.86 -8.33 22.02
CA PRO A 58 -6.80 -7.17 22.90
C PRO A 58 -5.82 -6.09 22.39
N PRO A 59 -6.12 -4.79 22.55
CA PRO A 59 -5.29 -3.70 22.01
C PRO A 59 -3.82 -3.73 22.44
N HIS A 60 -3.56 -4.13 23.69
CA HIS A 60 -2.20 -4.28 24.20
C HIS A 60 -1.44 -5.43 23.52
N GLU A 61 -2.12 -6.52 23.20
CA GLU A 61 -1.55 -7.65 22.48
C GLU A 61 -1.32 -7.28 21.01
N TYR A 62 -2.25 -6.56 20.39
CA TYR A 62 -2.10 -6.03 19.03
C TYR A 62 -0.88 -5.12 18.90
N GLN A 63 -0.67 -4.24 19.88
CA GLN A 63 0.49 -3.35 19.89
C GLN A 63 1.82 -4.12 19.89
N SER A 64 1.93 -5.20 20.65
CA SER A 64 3.13 -6.03 20.65
C SER A 64 3.25 -6.81 19.34
N TRP A 65 2.13 -7.32 18.82
CA TRP A 65 2.07 -8.07 17.57
C TRP A 65 2.49 -7.23 16.35
N ILE A 66 1.96 -6.02 16.18
CA ILE A 66 2.22 -5.21 14.98
C ILE A 66 3.66 -4.70 14.90
N GLN A 67 4.36 -4.62 16.03
CA GLN A 67 5.78 -4.21 16.08
C GLN A 67 6.75 -5.33 15.72
N ASP A 68 6.31 -6.59 15.70
CA ASP A 68 7.14 -7.71 15.25
C ASP A 68 7.33 -7.61 13.71
N PRO A 69 8.58 -7.50 13.22
CA PRO A 69 8.85 -7.36 11.79
C PRO A 69 8.43 -8.58 10.95
N GLN A 70 8.15 -9.72 11.57
CA GLN A 70 7.64 -10.91 10.89
C GLN A 70 6.13 -10.87 10.63
N LYS A 71 5.39 -9.93 11.22
CA LYS A 71 3.94 -9.83 11.06
C LYS A 71 3.56 -8.96 9.88
N TRP A 72 2.66 -9.47 9.04
CA TRP A 72 2.16 -8.71 7.90
C TRP A 72 1.15 -7.67 8.37
N GLY A 73 1.13 -6.52 7.70
CA GLY A 73 0.03 -5.58 7.83
C GLY A 73 -1.08 -5.93 6.84
N GLY A 74 -2.25 -5.33 7.02
CA GLY A 74 -3.34 -5.38 6.05
C GLY A 74 -4.34 -4.25 6.23
N GLU A 75 -5.63 -4.59 6.16
CA GLU A 75 -6.77 -3.67 6.22
C GLU A 75 -6.72 -2.68 7.40
N ILE A 76 -6.40 -3.16 8.60
CA ILE A 76 -6.36 -2.34 9.83
C ILE A 76 -5.23 -1.30 9.71
N GLU A 77 -4.06 -1.73 9.26
CA GLU A 77 -2.91 -0.85 9.05
C GLU A 77 -3.24 0.22 8.00
N LEU A 78 -3.84 -0.16 6.87
CA LEU A 78 -4.23 0.78 5.81
C LEU A 78 -5.24 1.82 6.31
N ALA A 79 -6.24 1.39 7.09
CA ALA A 79 -7.24 2.27 7.69
C ALA A 79 -6.64 3.25 8.71
N ILE A 80 -5.56 2.88 9.39
CA ILE A 80 -4.82 3.79 10.29
C ILE A 80 -3.92 4.73 9.49
N LEU A 81 -3.21 4.20 8.49
CA LEU A 81 -2.22 4.94 7.74
C LEU A 81 -2.85 6.00 6.82
N CYS A 82 -4.01 5.74 6.22
CA CYS A 82 -4.72 6.74 5.42
C CYS A 82 -5.09 7.98 6.25
N GLN A 83 -5.48 7.78 7.51
CA GLN A 83 -5.78 8.87 8.45
C GLN A 83 -4.52 9.63 8.84
N PHE A 84 -3.41 8.93 9.11
CA PHE A 84 -2.14 9.56 9.47
C PHE A 84 -1.59 10.44 8.34
N PHE A 85 -1.66 9.97 7.10
CA PHE A 85 -1.21 10.72 5.93
C PHE A 85 -2.27 11.67 5.37
N ALA A 86 -3.47 11.71 5.97
CA ALA A 86 -4.62 12.48 5.48
C ALA A 86 -4.85 12.33 3.97
N SER A 87 -4.76 11.09 3.50
CA SER A 87 -4.77 10.73 2.07
C SER A 87 -5.47 9.39 1.87
N GLU A 88 -6.24 9.28 0.79
CA GLU A 88 -6.82 8.03 0.34
C GLU A 88 -5.70 7.08 -0.09
N ILE A 89 -5.78 5.82 0.33
CA ILE A 89 -4.93 4.74 -0.18
C ILE A 89 -5.81 3.84 -1.03
N VAL A 90 -5.43 3.65 -2.29
CA VAL A 90 -6.10 2.72 -3.21
C VAL A 90 -5.19 1.52 -3.41
N VAL A 91 -5.63 0.36 -2.94
CA VAL A 91 -4.98 -0.91 -3.22
C VAL A 91 -5.59 -1.50 -4.48
N VAL A 92 -4.77 -1.72 -5.50
CA VAL A 92 -5.15 -2.36 -6.76
C VAL A 92 -4.74 -3.81 -6.68
N ASP A 93 -5.73 -4.71 -6.73
CA ASP A 93 -5.49 -6.15 -6.67
C ASP A 93 -5.29 -6.71 -8.09
N ILE A 94 -4.14 -7.34 -8.32
CA ILE A 94 -3.78 -7.86 -9.65
C ILE A 94 -4.71 -9.01 -10.04
N GLN A 95 -5.02 -9.92 -9.11
CA GLN A 95 -5.76 -11.14 -9.43
C GLN A 95 -7.20 -10.81 -9.84
N SER A 96 -7.92 -10.03 -9.05
CA SER A 96 -9.34 -9.71 -9.28
C SER A 96 -9.55 -8.49 -10.17
N LEU A 97 -8.51 -7.67 -10.39
CA LEU A 97 -8.61 -6.35 -11.04
C LEU A 97 -9.61 -5.41 -10.36
N ASN A 98 -9.80 -5.58 -9.04
CA ASN A 98 -10.59 -4.66 -8.21
C ASN A 98 -9.70 -3.66 -7.49
N THR A 99 -10.33 -2.60 -6.98
CA THR A 99 -9.67 -1.61 -6.13
C THR A 99 -10.34 -1.52 -4.76
N TYR A 100 -9.53 -1.48 -3.71
CA TYR A 100 -9.97 -1.26 -2.33
C TYR A 100 -9.50 0.13 -1.88
N LYS A 101 -10.44 0.96 -1.42
CA LYS A 101 -10.18 2.37 -1.08
C LYS A 101 -10.28 2.59 0.43
N TYR A 102 -9.26 3.22 1.02
CA TYR A 102 -9.22 3.57 2.45
C TYR A 102 -9.05 5.08 2.59
N GLY A 103 -9.91 5.74 3.37
CA GLY A 103 -9.83 7.18 3.57
C GLY A 103 -10.41 7.98 2.39
N SER A 104 -11.58 7.59 1.88
CA SER A 104 -12.22 8.22 0.72
C SER A 104 -12.70 9.66 0.97
N GLU A 105 -12.65 10.12 2.22
CA GLU A 105 -12.90 11.51 2.59
C GLU A 105 -11.76 12.48 2.24
N PHE A 106 -10.57 11.97 1.87
CA PHE A 106 -9.41 12.80 1.59
C PHE A 106 -9.31 13.21 0.12
N ASN A 107 -8.76 14.40 -0.12
CA ASN A 107 -8.59 14.98 -1.46
C ASN A 107 -7.28 14.57 -2.15
N GLN A 108 -6.45 13.79 -1.46
CA GLN A 108 -5.19 13.26 -1.98
C GLN A 108 -5.29 11.74 -2.03
N ARG A 109 -4.64 11.11 -3.00
CA ARG A 109 -4.69 9.67 -3.26
C ARG A 109 -3.30 9.12 -3.55
N ALA A 110 -2.97 7.99 -2.97
CA ALA A 110 -1.81 7.17 -3.34
C ALA A 110 -2.26 5.75 -3.72
N PHE A 111 -1.41 5.05 -4.45
CA PHE A 111 -1.72 3.72 -5.01
C PHE A 111 -0.72 2.67 -4.55
N LEU A 112 -1.25 1.54 -4.11
CA LEU A 112 -0.50 0.31 -3.86
C LEU A 112 -0.97 -0.76 -4.84
N LEU A 113 -0.10 -1.71 -5.14
CA LEU A 113 -0.41 -2.89 -5.94
C LEU A 113 -0.31 -4.11 -5.04
N TYR A 114 -1.29 -5.01 -5.11
CA TYR A 114 -1.36 -6.22 -4.31
C TYR A 114 -1.43 -7.45 -5.23
N ASP A 115 -0.61 -8.45 -4.94
CA ASP A 115 -0.48 -9.65 -5.75
C ASP A 115 -1.03 -10.92 -5.09
N GLY A 116 -1.73 -10.79 -3.95
CA GLY A 116 -2.23 -11.92 -3.17
C GLY A 116 -1.45 -12.17 -1.87
N VAL A 117 -0.17 -11.78 -1.78
CA VAL A 117 0.63 -11.88 -0.55
C VAL A 117 1.61 -10.72 -0.33
N HIS A 118 1.82 -9.89 -1.34
CA HIS A 118 2.83 -8.83 -1.36
C HIS A 118 2.23 -7.49 -1.80
N TYR A 119 2.76 -6.42 -1.22
CA TYR A 119 2.40 -5.05 -1.56
C TYR A 119 3.56 -4.33 -2.21
N ASP A 120 3.32 -3.76 -3.39
CA ASP A 120 4.23 -2.86 -4.05
C ASP A 120 3.69 -1.43 -4.10
N ALA A 121 4.62 -0.49 -4.26
CA ALA A 121 4.25 0.89 -4.49
C ALA A 121 3.95 1.13 -5.98
N MET A 122 3.01 2.02 -6.25
CA MET A 122 2.75 2.52 -7.59
C MET A 122 3.18 3.98 -7.71
N ALA A 123 3.74 4.33 -8.86
CA ALA A 123 4.15 5.68 -9.18
C ALA A 123 3.88 5.98 -10.64
N GLU A 124 3.64 7.24 -10.96
CA GLU A 124 3.74 7.74 -12.33
C GLU A 124 5.17 8.18 -12.58
N ALA A 125 5.86 7.57 -13.52
CA ALA A 125 7.26 7.85 -13.87
C ALA A 125 7.39 8.36 -15.31
N LEU A 126 8.44 9.13 -15.59
CA LEU A 126 8.79 9.46 -16.97
C LEU A 126 9.18 8.20 -17.74
N GLU A 127 8.71 8.08 -18.98
CA GLU A 127 9.26 7.10 -19.91
C GLU A 127 10.71 7.47 -20.24
N SER A 128 11.65 6.75 -19.63
CA SER A 128 13.08 6.83 -19.96
C SER A 128 13.46 5.75 -20.97
N GLN A 129 14.34 6.09 -21.91
CA GLN A 129 15.04 5.09 -22.71
C GLN A 129 16.18 4.49 -21.86
N GLY A 130 15.94 3.33 -21.24
CA GLY A 130 16.92 2.61 -20.41
C GLY A 130 16.28 1.68 -19.39
N GLU A 131 16.98 0.59 -19.05
CA GLU A 131 16.48 -0.55 -18.24
C GLU A 131 16.17 -0.22 -16.77
N LYS A 132 16.66 0.92 -16.25
CA LYS A 132 16.32 1.41 -14.90
C LYS A 132 15.62 2.77 -14.99
N LYS A 133 14.29 2.75 -14.90
CA LYS A 133 13.49 3.98 -14.74
C LYS A 133 13.89 4.65 -13.43
N SER A 134 14.57 5.80 -13.51
CA SER A 134 14.91 6.60 -12.34
C SER A 134 13.64 6.87 -11.50
N GLU A 135 13.79 6.75 -10.18
CA GLU A 135 12.76 7.05 -9.19
C GLU A 135 12.72 8.56 -8.86
N ASP A 136 13.72 9.34 -9.30
CA ASP A 136 13.84 10.77 -8.98
C ASP A 136 12.69 11.61 -9.53
N THR A 137 12.00 11.08 -10.54
CA THR A 137 10.94 11.78 -11.27
C THR A 137 9.55 11.25 -10.95
N ASP A 138 9.44 10.30 -10.03
CA ASP A 138 8.17 9.69 -9.66
C ASP A 138 7.21 10.71 -9.05
N VAL A 139 5.95 10.59 -9.44
CA VAL A 139 4.82 11.20 -8.76
C VAL A 139 4.00 10.06 -8.15
N THR A 140 3.75 10.13 -6.85
CA THR A 140 3.12 9.05 -6.08
C THR A 140 1.85 9.45 -5.34
N VAL A 141 1.58 10.76 -5.27
CA VAL A 141 0.37 11.32 -4.68
C VAL A 141 -0.34 12.15 -5.74
N PHE A 142 -1.65 11.95 -5.84
CA PHE A 142 -2.51 12.50 -6.88
C PHE A 142 -3.74 13.15 -6.25
N ASP A 143 -4.43 14.01 -6.99
CA ASP A 143 -5.75 14.49 -6.60
C ASP A 143 -6.76 13.33 -6.64
N SER A 144 -7.54 13.13 -5.58
CA SER A 144 -8.48 12.00 -5.49
C SER A 144 -9.68 12.16 -6.42
N SER A 145 -9.94 13.35 -6.96
CA SER A 145 -10.97 13.56 -7.99
C SER A 145 -10.52 13.09 -9.39
N ASP A 146 -9.23 12.87 -9.60
CA ASP A 146 -8.69 12.37 -10.87
C ASP A 146 -8.85 10.83 -10.95
N GLU A 147 -10.05 10.40 -11.32
CA GLU A 147 -10.38 8.99 -11.52
C GLU A 147 -9.58 8.35 -12.67
N SER A 148 -8.98 9.14 -13.59
CA SER A 148 -8.13 8.59 -14.65
C SER A 148 -6.89 7.88 -14.10
N ARG A 149 -6.45 8.24 -12.89
CA ARG A 149 -5.35 7.58 -12.19
C ARG A 149 -5.70 6.17 -11.74
N ILE A 150 -6.97 5.92 -11.40
CA ILE A 150 -7.45 4.56 -11.09
C ILE A 150 -7.40 3.70 -12.36
N SER A 151 -7.89 4.22 -13.49
CA SER A 151 -7.82 3.50 -14.76
C SER A 151 -6.39 3.17 -15.16
N ALA A 152 -5.48 4.15 -15.07
CA ALA A 152 -4.06 3.92 -15.37
C ALA A 152 -3.39 2.91 -14.43
N ALA A 153 -3.81 2.86 -13.16
CA ALA A 153 -3.33 1.89 -12.20
C ALA A 153 -3.85 0.46 -12.50
N LEU A 154 -5.13 0.36 -12.88
CA LEU A 154 -5.75 -0.90 -13.32
C LEU A 154 -5.14 -1.42 -14.62
N ASP A 155 -4.75 -0.55 -15.55
CA ASP A 155 -4.06 -0.96 -16.78
C ASP A 155 -2.74 -1.69 -16.45
N VAL A 156 -1.97 -1.18 -15.48
CA VAL A 156 -0.74 -1.85 -15.01
C VAL A 156 -1.08 -3.21 -14.38
N ALA A 157 -2.11 -3.29 -13.55
CA ALA A 157 -2.54 -4.57 -12.95
C ALA A 157 -2.99 -5.57 -14.02
N ALA A 158 -3.71 -5.13 -15.05
CA ALA A 158 -4.13 -5.98 -16.16
C ALA A 158 -2.95 -6.51 -16.98
N GLU A 159 -1.92 -5.68 -17.21
CA GLU A 159 -0.67 -6.11 -17.86
C GLU A 159 0.07 -7.18 -17.05
N LEU A 160 0.16 -7.01 -15.73
CA LEU A 160 0.80 -7.97 -14.82
C LEU A 160 0.01 -9.28 -14.72
N LYS A 161 -1.33 -9.20 -14.66
CA LYS A 161 -2.20 -10.38 -14.70
C LYS A 161 -2.03 -11.16 -16.00
N ALA A 162 -1.85 -10.49 -17.14
CA ALA A 162 -1.68 -11.14 -18.44
C ALA A 162 -0.36 -11.93 -18.57
N VAL A 163 0.60 -11.70 -17.67
CA VAL A 163 1.87 -12.43 -17.59
C VAL A 163 2.00 -13.26 -16.31
N ASP A 164 0.87 -13.51 -15.62
CA ASP A 164 0.79 -14.29 -14.37
C ASP A 164 1.73 -13.79 -13.25
N GLU A 165 1.97 -12.48 -13.16
CA GLU A 165 2.69 -11.87 -12.03
C GLU A 165 1.77 -11.60 -10.83
N PHE A 166 1.12 -12.67 -10.32
CA PHE A 166 0.34 -12.68 -9.08
C PHE A 166 0.35 -14.08 -8.45
N ILE A 167 -0.06 -14.20 -7.19
CA ILE A 167 -0.25 -15.48 -6.49
C ILE A 167 -1.75 -15.79 -6.46
N ASP A 168 -2.11 -17.01 -6.87
CA ASP A 168 -3.48 -17.49 -6.73
C ASP A 168 -3.75 -17.90 -5.27
N ASP A 169 -4.83 -17.39 -4.68
CA ASP A 169 -5.33 -17.80 -3.36
C ASP A 169 -5.45 -19.34 -3.20
N LEU A 170 -5.61 -20.08 -4.31
CA LEU A 170 -5.68 -21.55 -4.31
C LEU A 170 -4.33 -22.25 -4.08
N ASP A 171 -3.19 -21.56 -4.25
CA ASP A 171 -1.86 -22.12 -4.06
C ASP A 171 -1.40 -22.12 -2.58
N TYR A 172 -2.17 -21.48 -1.69
CA TYR A 172 -1.89 -21.38 -0.25
C TYR A 172 -2.95 -22.08 0.65
N GLY A 173 -3.72 -23.03 0.10
CA GLY A 173 -4.74 -23.83 0.79
C GLY A 173 -4.35 -25.28 1.09
#